data_AF-A0A319B6E9-F1
#
_entry.id   AF-A0A319B6E9-F1
#
_cell.length_a   1.000
_cell.length_b   1.000
_cell.length_c   1.000
_cell.angle_alpha   90.00
_cell.angle_beta   90.00
_cell.angle_gamma   90.00
#
_symmetry.space_group_name_H-M   'P 1'
#
loop_
_entity.id
_entity.type
_entity.pdbx_description
1 polymer ?
#
loop_
_entity_poly.entity_id
_entity_poly.type
_entity_poly.pdbx_seq_one_letter_code
_entity_poly.pdbx_strand_id
1 'polypeptide(L)'
;MTDSEITGFQSHHKDFDAITGSTPTLELLAEHRDYPFAHEAGIYIAETNNLWITSNRCLDPNGSKSQQRVYITRVDLNTNPITYEEIPTNIPMGNGGINYGKDHILICGQGSMTQPSGLYQMSITAPYTTELLKGDFFGRPFNSVNDVVVHTDGSIWFTDPIYGYRHEYRPEPCLPCQVYRWCPREGTTRAMADGFGMPNGICFSPDEKTVYITDTDRLHGDGTVFDHRVSSIYAFDVSTIHGQPFLTNRRLFAMADHGIPDGIKCDLNGNVYSGCGDGIHVWSPGGVLLGRILIDGGVANFCFGRNGEIFALNEHRLWRVQLGAGVKGALLGL
;
A
#
# COMPACT_ATOMS: atom_id res chain seq x y z
N MET A 1 34.28 -5.51 -16.36
CA MET A 1 33.46 -5.98 -15.23
C MET A 1 32.39 -6.84 -15.86
N THR A 2 32.37 -8.12 -15.50
CA THR A 2 31.54 -9.16 -16.11
C THR A 2 30.06 -8.83 -15.94
N ASP A 3 29.30 -8.88 -17.04
CA ASP A 3 27.84 -8.92 -17.04
C ASP A 3 27.39 -10.09 -16.16
N SER A 4 27.13 -9.83 -14.88
CA SER A 4 26.31 -10.73 -14.09
C SER A 4 24.93 -10.67 -14.72
N GLU A 5 24.40 -11.81 -15.18
CA GLU A 5 22.96 -11.94 -15.44
C GLU A 5 22.24 -11.25 -14.28
N ILE A 6 21.53 -10.15 -14.56
CA ILE A 6 20.71 -9.50 -13.54
C ILE A 6 19.58 -10.48 -13.28
N THR A 7 19.79 -11.36 -12.31
CA THR A 7 18.73 -12.13 -11.70
C THR A 7 17.75 -11.11 -11.12
N GLY A 8 16.45 -11.33 -11.30
CA GLY A 8 15.40 -10.48 -10.70
C GLY A 8 15.43 -10.42 -9.16
N PHE A 9 16.42 -11.04 -8.53
CA PHE A 9 16.66 -11.10 -7.10
C PHE A 9 18.13 -10.74 -6.86
N GLN A 10 18.36 -9.70 -6.08
CA GLN A 10 19.69 -9.24 -5.71
C GLN A 10 19.86 -9.36 -4.19
N SER A 11 20.79 -10.22 -3.79
CA SER A 11 21.10 -10.49 -2.38
C SER A 11 22.16 -9.53 -1.86
N HIS A 12 21.90 -8.91 -0.70
CA HIS A 12 22.86 -8.09 0.06
C HIS A 12 23.25 -8.76 1.39
N HIS A 13 22.48 -9.76 1.83
CA HIS A 13 22.69 -10.51 3.06
C HIS A 13 22.19 -11.94 2.90
N LYS A 14 22.90 -12.92 3.49
CA LYS A 14 22.57 -14.36 3.40
C LYS A 14 21.14 -14.73 3.83
N ASP A 15 20.53 -13.93 4.71
CA ASP A 15 19.18 -14.19 5.20
C ASP A 15 18.13 -13.91 4.10
N PHE A 16 18.47 -13.12 3.06
CA PHE A 16 17.64 -12.96 1.88
C PHE A 16 17.51 -14.25 1.08
N ASP A 17 18.58 -15.04 0.99
CA ASP A 17 18.57 -16.31 0.27
C ASP A 17 17.58 -17.31 0.91
N ALA A 18 17.41 -17.23 2.24
CA ALA A 18 16.40 -18.00 2.97
C ALA A 18 14.97 -17.55 2.66
N ILE A 19 14.76 -16.25 2.37
CA ILE A 19 13.47 -15.68 1.98
C ILE A 19 13.14 -16.10 0.55
N THR A 20 14.06 -15.92 -0.40
CA THR A 20 13.84 -16.26 -1.81
C THR A 20 13.72 -17.77 -2.06
N GLY A 21 14.35 -18.58 -1.21
CA GLY A 21 14.45 -20.02 -1.43
C GLY A 21 15.38 -20.36 -2.60
N SER A 22 15.34 -21.62 -3.06
CA SER A 22 16.29 -22.14 -4.05
C SER A 22 16.00 -21.75 -5.49
N THR A 23 14.74 -21.43 -5.80
CA THR A 23 14.28 -21.19 -7.18
C THR A 23 13.20 -20.10 -7.21
N PRO A 24 13.53 -18.85 -6.81
CA PRO A 24 12.57 -17.76 -6.88
C PRO A 24 12.27 -17.39 -8.34
N THR A 25 11.06 -16.93 -8.62
CA THR A 25 10.64 -16.55 -9.98
C THR A 25 9.91 -15.23 -10.03
N LEU A 26 9.98 -14.57 -11.19
CA LEU A 26 9.17 -13.42 -11.56
C LEU A 26 8.36 -13.78 -12.79
N GLU A 27 7.05 -13.64 -12.71
CA GLU A 27 6.13 -13.95 -13.80
C GLU A 27 5.21 -12.74 -14.05
N LEU A 28 5.18 -12.27 -15.29
CA LEU A 28 4.23 -11.25 -15.71
C LEU A 28 2.85 -11.92 -15.88
N LEU A 29 1.88 -11.54 -15.05
CA LEU A 29 0.53 -12.09 -15.11
C LEU A 29 -0.34 -11.33 -16.13
N ALA A 30 -0.27 -10.01 -16.12
CA ALA A 30 -1.04 -9.15 -17.03
C ALA A 30 -0.32 -7.82 -17.31
N GLU A 31 -0.59 -7.26 -18.49
CA GLU A 31 -0.16 -5.94 -18.91
C GLU A 31 -1.35 -5.18 -19.49
N HIS A 32 -1.61 -3.97 -18.99
CA HIS A 32 -2.61 -3.05 -19.56
C HIS A 32 -1.89 -1.84 -20.16
N ARG A 33 -2.04 -1.63 -21.46
CA ARG A 33 -1.24 -0.62 -22.18
C ARG A 33 -1.83 0.78 -22.14
N ASP A 34 -3.15 0.90 -22.06
CA ASP A 34 -3.80 2.21 -22.17
C ASP A 34 -3.68 3.05 -20.88
N TYR A 35 -3.64 2.40 -19.71
CA TYR A 35 -3.53 3.07 -18.42
C TYR A 35 -2.87 2.16 -17.37
N PRO A 36 -2.28 2.75 -16.30
CA PRO A 36 -1.60 2.01 -15.24
C PRO A 36 -2.59 1.31 -14.28
N PHE A 37 -3.14 0.18 -14.71
CA PHE A 37 -4.22 -0.52 -13.99
C PHE A 37 -3.82 -1.16 -12.64
N ALA A 38 -2.52 -1.38 -12.40
CA ALA A 38 -1.99 -2.08 -11.24
C ALA A 38 -1.02 -1.17 -10.47
N HIS A 39 -1.58 -0.29 -9.63
CA HIS A 39 -0.81 0.70 -8.87
C HIS A 39 -0.88 0.44 -7.36
N GLU A 40 -2.09 0.36 -6.81
CA GLU A 40 -2.35 0.44 -5.37
C GLU A 40 -3.34 -0.64 -4.88
N ALA A 41 -3.57 -0.70 -3.56
CA ALA A 41 -4.55 -1.59 -2.90
C ALA A 41 -4.48 -3.07 -3.31
N GLY A 42 -3.29 -3.68 -3.32
CA GLY A 42 -3.19 -5.13 -3.47
C GLY A 42 -3.96 -5.85 -2.35
N ILE A 43 -5.13 -6.42 -2.66
CA ILE A 43 -5.97 -7.12 -1.68
C ILE A 43 -6.29 -8.51 -2.20
N TYR A 44 -5.59 -9.51 -1.68
CA TYR A 44 -5.81 -10.90 -2.02
C TYR A 44 -6.95 -11.51 -1.19
N ILE A 45 -7.95 -12.07 -1.87
CA ILE A 45 -9.07 -12.84 -1.29
C ILE A 45 -8.80 -14.32 -1.53
N ALA A 46 -8.30 -15.00 -0.51
CA ALA A 46 -7.84 -16.37 -0.63
C ALA A 46 -8.98 -17.34 -0.99
N GLU A 47 -10.16 -17.17 -0.42
CA GLU A 47 -11.30 -18.07 -0.58
C GLU A 47 -11.73 -18.19 -2.05
N THR A 48 -11.68 -17.09 -2.78
CA THR A 48 -12.04 -17.04 -4.20
C THR A 48 -10.83 -17.03 -5.14
N ASN A 49 -9.62 -16.94 -4.57
CA ASN A 49 -8.38 -16.75 -5.31
C ASN A 49 -8.46 -15.55 -6.28
N ASN A 50 -8.98 -14.44 -5.77
CA ASN A 50 -9.10 -13.19 -6.51
C ASN A 50 -8.18 -12.13 -5.90
N LEU A 51 -7.67 -11.24 -6.72
CA LEU A 51 -6.93 -10.06 -6.29
C LEU A 51 -7.75 -8.82 -6.64
N TRP A 52 -7.88 -7.89 -5.70
CA TRP A 52 -8.40 -6.55 -5.98
C TRP A 52 -7.23 -5.58 -6.01
N ILE A 53 -7.30 -4.60 -6.92
CA ILE A 53 -6.29 -3.56 -7.11
C ILE A 53 -6.97 -2.26 -7.52
N THR A 54 -6.26 -1.15 -7.34
CA THR A 54 -6.62 0.14 -7.93
C THR A 54 -5.59 0.58 -8.96
N SER A 55 -6.07 1.22 -10.03
CA SER A 55 -5.20 1.87 -10.99
C SER A 55 -4.53 3.11 -10.40
N ASN A 56 -3.46 3.58 -11.02
CA ASN A 56 -3.02 4.95 -10.79
C ASN A 56 -4.07 5.91 -11.38
N ARG A 57 -3.94 7.18 -11.04
CA ARG A 57 -4.74 8.25 -11.64
C ARG A 57 -4.64 8.20 -13.16
N CYS A 58 -5.80 8.02 -13.78
CA CYS A 58 -5.99 8.11 -15.22
C CYS A 58 -6.47 9.51 -15.59
N LEU A 59 -5.84 10.10 -16.60
CA LEU A 59 -6.24 11.38 -17.19
C LEU A 59 -7.09 11.12 -18.43
N ASP A 60 -7.91 12.09 -18.83
CA ASP A 60 -8.58 12.10 -20.14
C ASP A 60 -7.51 11.92 -21.26
N PRO A 61 -7.80 11.22 -22.37
CA PRO A 61 -6.90 11.10 -23.53
C PRO A 61 -6.27 12.42 -24.01
N ASN A 62 -6.94 13.56 -23.78
CA ASN A 62 -6.41 14.89 -24.11
C ASN A 62 -5.46 15.48 -23.04
N GLY A 63 -5.15 14.72 -21.98
CA GLY A 63 -4.34 15.14 -20.84
C GLY A 63 -5.06 16.12 -19.89
N SER A 64 -6.38 16.28 -20.02
CA SER A 64 -7.12 17.24 -19.21
C SER A 64 -7.22 16.79 -17.75
N LYS A 65 -6.81 17.67 -16.83
CA LYS A 65 -6.99 17.50 -15.38
C LYS A 65 -8.46 17.61 -14.94
N SER A 66 -9.37 18.01 -15.83
CA SER A 66 -10.80 18.20 -15.50
C SER A 66 -11.57 16.88 -15.32
N GLN A 67 -11.04 15.76 -15.81
CA GLN A 67 -11.66 14.43 -15.68
C GLN A 67 -10.62 13.39 -15.23
N GLN A 68 -10.21 13.49 -13.98
CA GLN A 68 -9.35 12.52 -13.31
C GLN A 68 -10.20 11.36 -12.75
N ARG A 69 -9.73 10.13 -12.90
CA ARG A 69 -10.38 8.94 -12.33
C ARG A 69 -9.38 7.86 -11.94
N VAL A 70 -9.84 6.92 -11.14
CA VAL A 70 -9.15 5.66 -10.83
C VAL A 70 -10.14 4.52 -11.02
N TYR A 71 -9.65 3.37 -11.45
CA TYR A 71 -10.41 2.13 -11.59
C TYR A 71 -10.14 1.21 -10.42
N ILE A 72 -11.19 0.57 -9.90
CA ILE A 72 -11.07 -0.59 -9.00
C ILE A 72 -11.25 -1.83 -9.87
N THR A 73 -10.29 -2.74 -9.84
CA THR A 73 -10.25 -3.91 -10.72
C THR A 73 -10.20 -5.18 -9.90
N ARG A 74 -11.04 -6.16 -10.25
CA ARG A 74 -10.95 -7.53 -9.74
C ARG A 74 -10.22 -8.39 -10.76
N VAL A 75 -9.14 -9.03 -10.32
CA VAL A 75 -8.35 -10.00 -11.08
C VAL A 75 -8.69 -11.41 -10.61
N ASP A 76 -9.07 -12.28 -11.53
CA ASP A 76 -9.30 -13.70 -11.30
C ASP A 76 -8.00 -14.47 -11.59
N LEU A 77 -7.42 -15.04 -10.53
CA LEU A 77 -6.16 -15.79 -10.61
C LEU A 77 -6.38 -17.29 -10.91
N ASN A 78 -7.62 -17.72 -11.11
CA ASN A 78 -7.95 -19.12 -11.45
C ASN A 78 -7.84 -19.39 -12.96
N THR A 79 -7.72 -18.36 -13.79
CA THR A 79 -7.63 -18.48 -15.25
C THR A 79 -6.18 -18.35 -15.73
N ASN A 80 -5.89 -18.95 -16.89
CA ASN A 80 -4.59 -18.79 -17.56
C ASN A 80 -4.79 -18.64 -19.08
N PRO A 81 -4.51 -17.46 -19.68
CA PRO A 81 -4.06 -16.23 -19.01
C PRO A 81 -5.10 -15.72 -18.00
N ILE A 82 -4.64 -14.96 -17.00
CA ILE A 82 -5.54 -14.38 -16.00
C ILE A 82 -6.54 -13.42 -16.66
N THR A 83 -7.71 -13.28 -16.05
CA THR A 83 -8.75 -12.34 -16.49
C THR A 83 -8.98 -11.28 -15.43
N TYR A 84 -9.30 -10.06 -15.83
CA TYR A 84 -9.61 -8.97 -14.90
C TYR A 84 -10.80 -8.15 -15.40
N GLU A 85 -11.56 -7.61 -14.45
CA GLU A 85 -12.72 -6.75 -14.72
C GLU A 85 -12.66 -5.48 -13.88
N GLU A 86 -12.93 -4.35 -14.53
CA GLU A 86 -13.17 -3.08 -13.85
C GLU A 86 -14.53 -3.13 -13.17
N ILE A 87 -14.57 -2.83 -11.87
CA ILE A 87 -15.79 -2.82 -11.09
C ILE A 87 -16.29 -1.37 -10.96
N PRO A 88 -17.48 -1.05 -11.50
CA PRO A 88 -18.09 0.26 -11.32
C PRO A 88 -18.28 0.57 -9.84
N THR A 89 -17.84 1.75 -9.43
CA THR A 89 -17.87 2.17 -8.03
C THR A 89 -18.18 3.67 -7.91
N ASN A 90 -18.73 4.06 -6.76
CA ASN A 90 -18.91 5.47 -6.39
C ASN A 90 -17.80 5.99 -5.47
N ILE A 91 -16.78 5.17 -5.19
CA ILE A 91 -15.64 5.55 -4.37
C ILE A 91 -14.81 6.59 -5.14
N PRO A 92 -14.66 7.82 -4.63
CA PRO A 92 -13.92 8.86 -5.33
C PRO A 92 -12.42 8.62 -5.22
N MET A 93 -11.75 8.44 -6.36
CA MET A 93 -10.29 8.30 -6.45
C MET A 93 -9.77 7.24 -5.47
N GLY A 94 -10.21 5.99 -5.62
CA GLY A 94 -9.72 4.89 -4.81
C GLY A 94 -8.20 4.79 -4.87
N ASN A 95 -7.54 4.55 -3.74
CA ASN A 95 -6.11 4.38 -3.63
C ASN A 95 -5.81 3.09 -2.87
N GLY A 96 -5.18 3.14 -1.70
CA GLY A 96 -4.87 1.98 -0.89
C GLY A 96 -6.10 1.26 -0.34
N GLY A 97 -5.90 0.08 0.22
CA GLY A 97 -7.00 -0.74 0.68
C GLY A 97 -6.57 -2.04 1.33
N ILE A 98 -7.53 -2.72 1.96
CA ILE A 98 -7.29 -3.91 2.77
C ILE A 98 -8.52 -4.81 2.87
N ASN A 99 -8.32 -6.10 3.16
CA ASN A 99 -9.39 -7.03 3.51
C ASN A 99 -10.23 -6.49 4.69
N TYR A 100 -11.55 -6.62 4.62
CA TYR A 100 -12.43 -6.14 5.68
C TYR A 100 -13.64 -7.05 5.89
N GLY A 101 -13.55 -7.95 6.89
CA GLY A 101 -14.57 -8.98 7.07
C GLY A 101 -14.49 -10.06 6.00
N LYS A 102 -15.60 -10.79 5.79
CA LYS A 102 -15.63 -11.96 4.88
C LYS A 102 -16.04 -11.61 3.45
N ASP A 103 -16.81 -10.55 3.30
CA ASP A 103 -17.56 -10.20 2.09
C ASP A 103 -17.30 -8.75 1.65
N HIS A 104 -16.38 -8.06 2.32
CA HIS A 104 -16.03 -6.68 2.01
C HIS A 104 -14.52 -6.45 1.95
N ILE A 105 -14.17 -5.37 1.30
CA ILE A 105 -12.86 -4.72 1.36
C ILE A 105 -13.06 -3.28 1.85
N LEU A 106 -12.01 -2.73 2.44
CA LEU A 106 -11.91 -1.32 2.77
C LEU A 106 -10.99 -0.64 1.75
N ILE A 107 -11.42 0.48 1.20
CA ILE A 107 -10.68 1.27 0.23
C ILE A 107 -10.53 2.69 0.78
N CYS A 108 -9.33 3.23 0.67
CA CYS A 108 -9.03 4.64 0.86
C CYS A 108 -9.55 5.41 -0.35
N GLY A 109 -10.62 6.18 -0.18
CA GLY A 109 -11.06 7.15 -1.18
C GLY A 109 -10.32 8.46 -0.97
N GLN A 110 -9.52 8.90 -1.94
CA GLN A 110 -8.80 10.17 -1.82
C GLN A 110 -9.72 11.38 -2.00
N GLY A 111 -10.96 11.17 -2.44
CA GLY A 111 -11.97 12.22 -2.58
C GLY A 111 -11.87 12.97 -3.90
N SER A 112 -12.68 14.02 -4.03
CA SER A 112 -12.66 14.96 -5.15
C SER A 112 -12.94 16.38 -4.66
N MET A 113 -13.16 17.33 -5.57
CA MET A 113 -13.60 18.68 -5.21
C MET A 113 -14.99 18.69 -4.54
N THR A 114 -15.80 17.66 -4.77
CA THR A 114 -17.20 17.61 -4.29
C THR A 114 -17.52 16.38 -3.44
N GLN A 115 -16.66 15.36 -3.44
CA GLN A 115 -16.82 14.15 -2.62
C GLN A 115 -15.73 14.08 -1.55
N PRO A 116 -16.06 13.63 -0.33
CA PRO A 116 -15.09 13.57 0.76
C PRO A 116 -13.98 12.55 0.48
N SER A 117 -12.81 12.78 1.07
CA SER A 117 -11.83 11.72 1.27
C SER A 117 -12.22 10.89 2.50
N GLY A 118 -11.86 9.61 2.55
CA GLY A 118 -12.16 8.78 3.71
C GLY A 118 -11.97 7.30 3.49
N LEU A 119 -12.44 6.52 4.46
CA LEU A 119 -12.47 5.07 4.43
C LEU A 119 -13.83 4.61 3.89
N TYR A 120 -13.81 3.85 2.80
CA TYR A 120 -14.99 3.32 2.13
C TYR A 120 -15.02 1.80 2.23
N GLN A 121 -16.14 1.25 2.64
CA GLN A 121 -16.40 -0.20 2.56
C GLN A 121 -17.01 -0.52 1.20
N MET A 122 -16.59 -1.64 0.60
CA MET A 122 -17.12 -2.14 -0.67
C MET A 122 -17.37 -3.64 -0.58
N SER A 123 -18.55 -4.10 -1.00
CA SER A 123 -18.84 -5.54 -1.12
C SER A 123 -17.98 -6.15 -2.24
N ILE A 124 -17.43 -7.34 -2.00
CA ILE A 124 -16.65 -8.10 -3.00
C ILE A 124 -17.54 -8.93 -3.94
N THR A 125 -18.87 -8.81 -3.80
CA THR A 125 -19.86 -9.51 -4.61
C THR A 125 -20.87 -8.53 -5.18
N ALA A 126 -21.37 -8.84 -6.38
CA ALA A 126 -22.40 -8.02 -7.02
C ALA A 126 -23.62 -7.85 -6.08
N PRO A 127 -24.16 -6.64 -5.93
CA PRO A 127 -23.99 -5.49 -6.81
C PRO A 127 -22.86 -4.52 -6.39
N TYR A 128 -21.87 -4.97 -5.61
CA TYR A 128 -20.67 -4.20 -5.23
C TYR A 128 -21.01 -2.87 -4.52
N THR A 129 -21.95 -2.92 -3.59
CA THR A 129 -22.39 -1.74 -2.83
C THR A 129 -21.23 -1.10 -2.09
N THR A 130 -21.25 0.24 -2.02
CA THR A 130 -20.21 1.05 -1.37
C THR A 130 -20.82 1.96 -0.31
N GLU A 131 -20.09 2.16 0.79
CA GLU A 131 -20.48 3.02 1.91
C GLU A 131 -19.26 3.80 2.43
N LEU A 132 -19.41 5.11 2.65
CA LEU A 132 -18.41 5.89 3.37
C LEU A 132 -18.55 5.64 4.86
N LEU A 133 -17.52 5.04 5.48
CA LEU A 133 -17.50 4.75 6.91
C LEU A 133 -16.97 5.93 7.73
N LYS A 134 -15.95 6.63 7.22
CA LYS A 134 -15.28 7.71 7.96
C LYS A 134 -14.62 8.72 7.02
N GLY A 135 -15.05 9.98 7.04
CA GLY A 135 -14.61 11.01 6.07
C GLY A 135 -14.03 12.31 6.66
N ASP A 136 -13.97 12.44 7.99
CA ASP A 136 -13.52 13.66 8.65
C ASP A 136 -12.86 13.39 10.01
N PHE A 137 -12.07 14.35 10.47
CA PHE A 137 -11.59 14.49 11.84
C PHE A 137 -12.33 15.63 12.55
N PHE A 138 -13.42 15.30 13.26
CA PHE A 138 -14.25 16.25 14.02
C PHE A 138 -14.73 17.45 13.19
N GLY A 139 -15.26 17.17 11.99
CA GLY A 139 -15.78 18.16 11.05
C GLY A 139 -14.73 18.74 10.09
N ARG A 140 -13.45 18.41 10.26
CA ARG A 140 -12.38 18.77 9.30
C ARG A 140 -12.21 17.62 8.30
N PRO A 141 -12.49 17.82 7.00
CA PRO A 141 -12.30 16.78 5.99
C PRO A 141 -10.86 16.23 5.97
N PHE A 142 -10.71 14.91 5.83
CA PHE A 142 -9.40 14.32 5.53
C PHE A 142 -8.83 14.88 4.21
N ASN A 143 -7.51 14.93 4.11
CA ASN A 143 -6.81 15.48 2.97
C ASN A 143 -7.05 14.62 1.72
N SER A 144 -6.44 13.43 1.72
CA SER A 144 -6.52 12.41 0.69
C SER A 144 -5.98 11.11 1.29
N VAL A 145 -6.81 10.43 2.08
CA VAL A 145 -6.48 9.15 2.75
C VAL A 145 -5.86 8.21 1.73
N ASN A 146 -4.69 7.67 2.05
CA ASN A 146 -3.83 7.02 1.07
C ASN A 146 -3.73 5.52 1.30
N ASP A 147 -3.20 5.05 2.43
CA ASP A 147 -3.06 3.63 2.73
C ASP A 147 -3.63 3.27 4.12
N VAL A 148 -4.02 2.02 4.31
CA VAL A 148 -4.79 1.58 5.50
C VAL A 148 -4.41 0.19 5.99
N VAL A 149 -4.44 0.00 7.30
CA VAL A 149 -4.31 -1.30 7.97
C VAL A 149 -5.37 -1.47 9.05
N VAL A 150 -5.90 -2.70 9.19
CA VAL A 150 -6.81 -3.09 10.26
C VAL A 150 -6.00 -3.85 11.31
N HIS A 151 -6.01 -3.35 12.53
CA HIS A 151 -5.35 -3.99 13.67
C HIS A 151 -6.26 -5.12 14.23
N THR A 152 -5.70 -6.14 14.89
CA THR A 152 -6.50 -7.28 15.40
C THR A 152 -7.58 -6.89 16.42
N ASP A 153 -7.40 -5.76 17.11
CA ASP A 153 -8.43 -5.18 17.99
C ASP A 153 -9.65 -4.64 17.21
N GLY A 154 -9.61 -4.59 15.88
CA GLY A 154 -10.66 -4.07 15.00
C GLY A 154 -10.60 -2.56 14.79
N SER A 155 -9.56 -1.87 15.28
CA SER A 155 -9.31 -0.48 14.94
C SER A 155 -8.64 -0.35 13.58
N ILE A 156 -8.91 0.74 12.90
CA ILE A 156 -8.47 1.01 11.54
C ILE A 156 -7.48 2.17 11.59
N TRP A 157 -6.29 1.97 11.03
CA TRP A 157 -5.19 2.92 11.03
C TRP A 157 -4.86 3.30 9.60
N PHE A 158 -4.70 4.59 9.33
CA PHE A 158 -4.54 5.07 7.97
C PHE A 158 -3.69 6.34 7.91
N THR A 159 -3.09 6.56 6.75
CA THR A 159 -2.28 7.74 6.45
C THR A 159 -3.10 8.77 5.68
N ASP A 160 -2.90 10.05 5.97
CA ASP A 160 -3.63 11.15 5.33
C ASP A 160 -2.68 12.21 4.73
N PRO A 161 -1.95 11.88 3.64
CA PRO A 161 -1.12 12.81 2.91
C PRO A 161 -1.95 13.78 2.05
N ILE A 162 -1.29 14.71 1.38
CA ILE A 162 -1.93 15.76 0.56
C ILE A 162 -1.80 15.52 -0.95
N TYR A 163 -1.64 14.27 -1.39
CA TYR A 163 -1.50 13.94 -2.81
C TYR A 163 -2.62 14.50 -3.67
N GLY A 164 -3.87 14.37 -3.23
CA GLY A 164 -5.00 14.85 -4.02
C GLY A 164 -4.99 16.36 -4.25
N TYR A 165 -4.43 17.12 -3.30
CA TYR A 165 -4.24 18.56 -3.47
C TYR A 165 -3.09 18.85 -4.45
N ARG A 166 -1.96 18.16 -4.31
CA ARG A 166 -0.82 18.27 -5.24
C ARG A 166 -1.17 17.90 -6.67
N HIS A 167 -2.13 17.00 -6.82
CA HIS A 167 -2.67 16.55 -8.10
C HIS A 167 -3.88 17.37 -8.59
N GLU A 168 -4.29 18.40 -7.84
CA GLU A 168 -5.35 19.35 -8.21
C GLU A 168 -6.76 18.74 -8.37
N TYR A 169 -7.07 17.62 -7.71
CA TYR A 169 -8.45 17.10 -7.61
C TYR A 169 -9.05 17.20 -6.21
N ARG A 170 -8.28 17.70 -5.23
CA ARG A 170 -8.77 18.03 -3.88
C ARG A 170 -8.60 19.52 -3.57
N PRO A 171 -9.46 20.07 -2.71
CA PRO A 171 -9.28 21.43 -2.19
C PRO A 171 -8.01 21.53 -1.34
N GLU A 172 -7.67 22.77 -0.95
CA GLU A 172 -6.57 23.02 -0.03
C GLU A 172 -6.73 22.21 1.27
N PRO A 173 -5.68 21.51 1.73
CA PRO A 173 -5.69 20.70 2.93
C PRO A 173 -6.13 21.48 4.17
N CYS A 174 -7.03 20.90 4.96
CA CYS A 174 -7.46 21.48 6.23
C CYS A 174 -6.90 20.73 7.43
N LEU A 175 -6.10 19.68 7.23
CA LEU A 175 -5.41 18.88 8.24
C LEU A 175 -3.91 18.75 7.89
N PRO A 176 -3.02 18.62 8.89
CA PRO A 176 -1.63 18.25 8.63
C PRO A 176 -1.52 16.81 8.10
N CYS A 177 -0.42 16.51 7.40
CA CYS A 177 -0.04 15.15 7.03
C CYS A 177 0.23 14.31 8.30
N GLN A 178 -0.69 13.41 8.62
CA GLN A 178 -0.66 12.63 9.87
C GLN A 178 -1.14 11.19 9.64
N VAL A 179 -0.88 10.35 10.64
CA VAL A 179 -1.46 9.01 10.75
C VAL A 179 -2.62 9.08 11.74
N TYR A 180 -3.74 8.46 11.40
CA TYR A 180 -4.94 8.45 12.21
C TYR A 180 -5.33 7.02 12.58
N ARG A 181 -6.01 6.89 13.72
CA ARG A 181 -6.71 5.67 14.15
C ARG A 181 -8.18 5.99 14.32
N TRP A 182 -9.03 5.17 13.74
CA TRP A 182 -10.47 5.13 13.98
C TRP A 182 -10.86 3.81 14.63
N CYS A 183 -11.63 3.85 15.72
CA CYS A 183 -12.20 2.66 16.35
C CYS A 183 -13.72 2.65 16.09
N PRO A 184 -14.21 1.82 15.16
CA PRO A 184 -15.64 1.78 14.84
C PRO A 184 -16.52 1.41 16.05
N ARG A 185 -16.05 0.49 16.91
CA ARG A 185 -16.80 0.03 18.09
C ARG A 185 -17.02 1.15 19.13
N GLU A 186 -16.05 2.04 19.29
CA GLU A 186 -16.12 3.14 20.26
C GLU A 186 -16.56 4.46 19.60
N GLY A 187 -16.57 4.53 18.27
CA GLY A 187 -16.79 5.78 17.52
C GLY A 187 -15.65 6.80 17.68
N THR A 188 -14.50 6.41 18.23
CA THR A 188 -13.40 7.33 18.55
C THR A 188 -12.43 7.47 17.37
N THR A 189 -11.95 8.69 17.14
CA THR A 189 -10.93 8.99 16.11
C THR A 189 -9.83 9.81 16.75
N ARG A 190 -8.56 9.48 16.47
CA ARG A 190 -7.41 10.23 16.99
C ARG A 190 -6.28 10.29 15.98
N ALA A 191 -5.60 11.43 15.90
CA ALA A 191 -4.29 11.51 15.29
C ALA A 191 -3.27 10.75 16.16
N MET A 192 -2.50 9.87 15.55
CA MET A 192 -1.62 8.92 16.24
C MET A 192 -0.14 9.30 16.16
N ALA A 193 0.27 9.89 15.03
CA ALA A 193 1.62 10.37 14.82
C ALA A 193 1.63 11.51 13.80
N ASP A 194 2.65 12.36 13.93
CA ASP A 194 2.91 13.54 13.11
C ASP A 194 4.39 13.65 12.72
N GLY A 195 4.74 14.78 12.09
CA GLY A 195 6.11 15.07 11.64
C GLY A 195 6.54 14.26 10.42
N PHE A 196 5.59 13.92 9.55
CA PHE A 196 5.84 13.34 8.22
C PHE A 196 5.75 14.44 7.16
N GLY A 197 6.46 14.26 6.04
CA GLY A 197 6.23 15.08 4.85
C GLY A 197 5.00 14.57 4.09
N MET A 198 5.06 13.31 3.63
CA MET A 198 3.99 12.60 2.93
C MET A 198 3.89 11.16 3.46
N PRO A 199 3.16 10.93 4.57
CA PRO A 199 2.96 9.57 5.09
C PRO A 199 2.17 8.77 4.06
N ASN A 200 2.65 7.58 3.73
CA ASN A 200 2.13 6.76 2.63
C ASN A 200 1.73 5.37 3.14
N GLY A 201 2.51 4.33 2.91
CA GLY A 201 2.24 2.97 3.37
C GLY A 201 2.25 2.83 4.90
N ILE A 202 1.40 1.94 5.42
CA ILE A 202 1.33 1.58 6.84
C ILE A 202 1.18 0.07 7.02
N CYS A 203 1.98 -0.54 7.90
CA CYS A 203 1.77 -1.92 8.32
C CYS A 203 2.25 -2.16 9.77
N PHE A 204 1.70 -3.18 10.42
CA PHE A 204 2.17 -3.64 11.72
C PHE A 204 3.19 -4.78 11.58
N SER A 205 4.07 -4.91 12.58
CA SER A 205 4.82 -6.15 12.81
C SER A 205 3.88 -7.32 13.07
N PRO A 206 4.32 -8.58 12.92
CA PRO A 206 3.47 -9.75 13.13
C PRO A 206 2.85 -9.85 14.53
N ASP A 207 3.52 -9.28 15.53
CA ASP A 207 3.04 -9.23 16.92
C ASP A 207 2.27 -7.93 17.25
N GLU A 208 2.08 -7.06 16.24
CA GLU A 208 1.44 -5.74 16.30
C GLU A 208 2.02 -4.76 17.32
N LYS A 209 3.21 -5.02 17.85
CA LYS A 209 3.87 -4.14 18.82
C LYS A 209 4.68 -3.03 18.16
N THR A 210 4.94 -3.14 16.87
CA THR A 210 5.58 -2.10 16.06
C THR A 210 4.69 -1.74 14.88
N VAL A 211 4.53 -0.45 14.61
CA VAL A 211 3.96 0.03 13.35
C VAL A 211 5.06 0.67 12.50
N TYR A 212 5.05 0.35 11.22
CA TYR A 212 5.93 0.93 10.20
C TYR A 212 5.11 1.84 9.31
N ILE A 213 5.62 3.05 9.08
CA ILE A 213 4.99 4.07 8.23
C ILE A 213 6.04 4.58 7.25
N THR A 214 5.74 4.56 5.96
CA THR A 214 6.62 5.11 4.93
C THR A 214 6.37 6.61 4.76
N ASP A 215 7.43 7.36 4.46
CA ASP A 215 7.39 8.78 4.17
C ASP A 215 8.12 9.05 2.85
N THR A 216 7.40 9.69 1.95
CA THR A 216 7.69 9.73 0.51
C THR A 216 7.89 11.15 -0.02
N ASP A 217 8.10 12.12 0.87
CA ASP A 217 8.30 13.55 0.56
C ASP A 217 9.40 13.84 -0.50
N ARG A 218 10.29 12.88 -0.79
CA ARG A 218 11.27 12.95 -1.89
C ARG A 218 10.62 13.00 -3.27
N LEU A 219 9.52 12.32 -3.51
CA LEU A 219 8.83 12.28 -4.81
C LEU A 219 7.43 12.85 -4.65
N HIS A 220 7.16 13.96 -5.31
CA HIS A 220 5.85 14.60 -5.25
C HIS A 220 4.93 14.07 -6.35
N GLY A 221 3.62 14.22 -6.16
CA GLY A 221 2.62 13.72 -7.10
C GLY A 221 2.67 14.32 -8.53
N ASP A 222 3.37 15.42 -8.75
CA ASP A 222 3.61 15.94 -10.10
C ASP A 222 4.84 15.30 -10.79
N GLY A 223 5.48 14.33 -10.14
CA GLY A 223 6.71 13.68 -10.60
C GLY A 223 7.99 14.43 -10.21
N THR A 224 7.89 15.56 -9.50
CA THR A 224 9.07 16.32 -9.07
C THR A 224 9.83 15.56 -7.99
N VAL A 225 11.14 15.43 -8.18
CA VAL A 225 12.05 14.79 -7.22
C VAL A 225 12.85 15.87 -6.48
N PHE A 226 12.81 15.81 -5.15
CA PHE A 226 13.64 16.64 -4.28
C PHE A 226 14.58 15.75 -3.48
N ASP A 227 15.80 15.52 -3.97
CA ASP A 227 16.74 14.55 -3.39
C ASP A 227 17.12 14.78 -1.92
N HIS A 228 16.90 15.98 -1.40
CA HIS A 228 17.15 16.32 0.01
C HIS A 228 15.96 16.03 0.94
N ARG A 229 14.83 15.56 0.41
CA ARG A 229 13.60 15.25 1.16
C ARG A 229 13.52 13.76 1.51
N VAL A 230 12.52 13.43 2.32
CA VAL A 230 12.42 12.14 2.99
C VAL A 230 12.02 11.02 2.02
N SER A 231 12.75 9.90 2.06
CA SER A 231 12.42 8.66 1.35
C SER A 231 12.67 7.46 2.28
N SER A 232 12.02 7.52 3.44
CA SER A 232 12.37 6.69 4.60
C SER A 232 11.16 6.01 5.21
N ILE A 233 11.42 4.91 5.90
CA ILE A 233 10.47 4.16 6.71
C ILE A 233 10.74 4.51 8.17
N TYR A 234 9.70 4.89 8.91
CA TYR A 234 9.77 5.11 10.35
C TYR A 234 9.06 3.98 11.09
N ALA A 235 9.62 3.57 12.24
CA ALA A 235 9.00 2.62 13.15
C ALA A 235 8.59 3.31 14.46
N PHE A 236 7.51 2.82 15.06
CA PHE A 236 7.01 3.25 16.35
C PHE A 236 6.61 2.02 17.17
N ASP A 237 6.85 2.08 18.47
CA ASP A 237 6.31 1.07 19.39
C ASP A 237 4.85 1.43 19.71
N VAL A 238 3.99 0.42 19.65
CA VAL A 238 2.59 0.50 20.05
C VAL A 238 2.52 0.21 21.55
N SER A 239 2.28 1.24 22.35
CA SER A 239 2.17 1.14 23.80
C SER A 239 0.77 1.52 24.28
N THR A 240 0.38 1.02 25.45
CA THR A 240 -0.87 1.44 26.09
C THR A 240 -0.56 2.41 27.23
N ILE A 241 -1.02 3.66 27.11
CA ILE A 241 -0.85 4.71 28.12
C ILE A 241 -2.24 5.22 28.50
N HIS A 242 -2.53 5.26 29.81
CA HIS A 242 -3.85 5.62 30.33
C HIS A 242 -5.01 4.82 29.69
N GLY A 243 -4.79 3.55 29.39
CA GLY A 243 -5.80 2.67 28.80
C GLY A 243 -6.09 2.92 27.31
N GLN A 244 -5.24 3.71 26.63
CA GLN A 244 -5.38 4.02 25.21
C GLN A 244 -4.09 3.66 24.46
N PRO A 245 -4.15 3.24 23.18
CA PRO A 245 -2.94 3.00 22.40
C PRO A 245 -2.16 4.30 22.18
N PHE A 246 -0.85 4.25 22.02
CA PHE A 246 0.00 5.39 21.68
C PHE A 246 1.12 4.89 20.78
N LEU A 247 1.54 5.73 19.83
CA LEU A 247 2.78 5.52 19.10
C LEU A 247 3.91 6.21 19.84
N THR A 248 4.91 5.42 20.24
CA THR A 248 6.05 5.86 21.04
C THR A 248 7.36 5.47 20.37
N ASN A 249 8.48 6.03 20.81
CA ASN A 249 9.83 5.68 20.31
C ASN A 249 9.94 5.77 18.77
N ARG A 250 9.47 6.88 18.18
CA ARG A 250 9.66 7.18 16.76
C ARG A 250 11.14 7.03 16.43
N ARG A 251 11.44 6.19 15.45
CA ARG A 251 12.82 5.95 14.98
C ARG A 251 12.85 5.80 13.47
N LEU A 252 13.92 6.28 12.87
CA LEU A 252 14.26 5.91 11.50
C LEU A 252 14.51 4.40 11.48
N PHE A 253 13.75 3.68 10.67
CA PHE A 253 13.92 2.24 10.51
C PHE A 253 14.83 1.94 9.31
N ALA A 254 14.48 2.47 8.15
CA ALA A 254 15.22 2.27 6.90
C ALA A 254 15.04 3.45 5.95
N MET A 255 15.93 3.57 4.97
CA MET A 255 15.78 4.47 3.81
C MET A 255 15.78 3.61 2.55
N ALA A 256 14.89 3.91 1.59
CA ALA A 256 14.91 3.24 0.30
C ALA A 256 16.23 3.53 -0.43
N ASP A 257 16.90 2.49 -0.94
CA ASP A 257 18.12 2.65 -1.73
C ASP A 257 17.83 3.29 -3.10
N HIS A 258 16.62 3.09 -3.63
CA HIS A 258 16.19 3.61 -4.91
C HIS A 258 14.74 4.10 -4.85
N GLY A 259 14.49 5.31 -5.36
CA GLY A 259 13.16 5.90 -5.38
C GLY A 259 12.66 6.35 -4.00
N ILE A 260 11.44 5.94 -3.67
CA ILE A 260 10.76 6.16 -2.39
C ILE A 260 10.17 4.83 -1.90
N PRO A 261 10.09 4.58 -0.59
CA PRO A 261 9.34 3.44 -0.07
C PRO A 261 7.86 3.79 -0.07
N ASP A 262 7.07 3.12 -0.90
CA ASP A 262 5.64 3.39 -1.08
C ASP A 262 4.81 2.43 -0.22
N GLY A 263 4.09 1.48 -0.81
CA GLY A 263 3.37 0.42 -0.11
C GLY A 263 4.31 -0.45 0.72
N ILE A 264 3.88 -0.86 1.90
CA ILE A 264 4.69 -1.61 2.88
C ILE A 264 3.92 -2.79 3.47
N LYS A 265 4.59 -3.93 3.70
CA LYS A 265 4.04 -5.14 4.33
C LYS A 265 5.11 -5.85 5.18
N CYS A 266 4.70 -6.68 6.12
CA CYS A 266 5.59 -7.56 6.90
C CYS A 266 5.31 -9.03 6.59
N ASP A 267 6.34 -9.89 6.69
CA ASP A 267 6.16 -11.34 6.78
C ASP A 267 6.08 -11.81 8.25
N LEU A 268 5.70 -13.07 8.49
CA LEU A 268 5.58 -13.65 9.84
C LEU A 268 6.91 -13.77 10.60
N ASN A 269 8.06 -13.62 9.94
CA ASN A 269 9.36 -13.57 10.60
C ASN A 269 9.74 -12.12 11.01
N GLY A 270 8.91 -11.14 10.66
CA GLY A 270 9.10 -9.73 10.95
C GLY A 270 9.97 -9.00 9.94
N ASN A 271 10.33 -9.61 8.81
CA ASN A 271 10.99 -8.88 7.74
C ASN A 271 10.00 -7.88 7.13
N VAL A 272 10.51 -6.71 6.78
CA VAL A 272 9.74 -5.59 6.27
C VAL A 272 10.00 -5.44 4.78
N TYR A 273 8.94 -5.37 3.99
CA TYR A 273 8.98 -5.28 2.53
C TYR A 273 8.35 -3.95 2.14
N SER A 274 8.96 -3.23 1.20
CA SER A 274 8.34 -2.03 0.62
C SER A 274 8.55 -1.95 -0.88
N GLY A 275 7.52 -1.50 -1.60
CA GLY A 275 7.62 -1.11 -2.99
C GLY A 275 8.54 0.11 -3.11
N CYS A 276 9.49 0.05 -4.03
CA CYS A 276 10.53 1.04 -4.25
C CYS A 276 10.74 1.26 -5.75
N GLY A 277 11.56 2.24 -6.12
CA GLY A 277 11.66 2.69 -7.51
C GLY A 277 12.24 1.66 -8.51
N ASP A 278 12.88 0.60 -8.02
CA ASP A 278 13.48 -0.48 -8.83
C ASP A 278 12.90 -1.88 -8.49
N GLY A 279 11.87 -1.95 -7.65
CA GLY A 279 11.18 -3.20 -7.31
C GLY A 279 10.74 -3.24 -5.85
N ILE A 280 10.91 -4.38 -5.19
CA ILE A 280 10.59 -4.54 -3.76
C ILE A 280 11.89 -4.67 -2.97
N HIS A 281 12.05 -3.84 -1.94
CA HIS A 281 13.17 -3.91 -1.02
C HIS A 281 12.76 -4.68 0.23
N VAL A 282 13.66 -5.51 0.75
CA VAL A 282 13.40 -6.37 1.91
C VAL A 282 14.42 -6.07 3.01
N TRP A 283 13.94 -5.64 4.16
CA TRP A 283 14.74 -5.37 5.35
C TRP A 283 14.47 -6.39 6.46
N SER A 284 15.48 -6.67 7.26
CA SER A 284 15.32 -7.45 8.50
C SER A 284 14.47 -6.66 9.51
N PRO A 285 13.94 -7.31 10.57
CA PRO A 285 13.26 -6.60 11.65
C PRO A 285 14.12 -5.51 12.33
N GLY A 286 15.45 -5.54 12.13
CA GLY A 286 16.38 -4.54 12.62
C GLY A 286 16.67 -3.39 11.65
N GLY A 287 16.03 -3.34 10.48
CA GLY A 287 16.23 -2.28 9.48
C GLY A 287 17.44 -2.47 8.55
N VAL A 288 18.07 -3.65 8.57
CA VAL A 288 19.18 -3.97 7.66
C VAL A 288 18.62 -4.43 6.32
N LEU A 289 19.03 -3.80 5.21
CA LEU A 289 18.64 -4.22 3.87
C LEU A 289 19.20 -5.61 3.58
N LEU A 290 18.31 -6.59 3.41
CA LEU A 290 18.65 -7.97 3.13
C LEU A 290 18.84 -8.22 1.62
N GLY A 291 17.98 -7.63 0.81
CA GLY A 291 17.99 -7.84 -0.63
C GLY A 291 16.90 -7.03 -1.35
N ARG A 292 16.90 -7.15 -2.68
CA ARG A 292 15.94 -6.53 -3.57
C ARG A 292 15.37 -7.54 -4.56
N ILE A 293 14.08 -7.43 -4.82
CA ILE A 293 13.39 -8.12 -5.90
C ILE A 293 13.23 -7.08 -7.01
N LEU A 294 14.05 -7.17 -8.05
CA LEU A 294 14.15 -6.17 -9.11
C LEU A 294 13.01 -6.35 -10.12
N ILE A 295 12.21 -5.30 -10.27
CA ILE A 295 11.15 -5.21 -11.27
C ILE A 295 11.28 -3.84 -11.94
N ASP A 296 11.55 -3.85 -13.24
CA ASP A 296 11.76 -2.63 -14.01
C ASP A 296 10.56 -1.68 -13.89
N GLY A 297 10.82 -0.38 -13.74
CA GLY A 297 9.79 0.62 -13.45
C GLY A 297 9.27 0.64 -12.00
N GLY A 298 9.82 -0.18 -11.09
CA GLY A 298 9.53 -0.13 -9.66
C GLY A 298 8.29 -0.91 -9.22
N VAL A 299 7.90 -0.79 -7.96
CA VAL A 299 6.64 -1.33 -7.44
C VAL A 299 6.01 -0.29 -6.53
N ALA A 300 4.77 0.10 -6.79
CA ALA A 300 4.05 1.07 -5.98
C ALA A 300 3.47 0.40 -4.71
N ASN A 301 2.71 -0.68 -4.88
CA ASN A 301 2.25 -1.50 -3.76
C ASN A 301 2.27 -2.99 -4.14
N PHE A 302 1.99 -3.86 -3.15
CA PHE A 302 1.94 -5.30 -3.34
C PHE A 302 1.19 -5.95 -2.18
N CYS A 303 0.83 -7.23 -2.36
CA CYS A 303 0.33 -8.05 -1.27
C CYS A 303 0.87 -9.48 -1.34
N PHE A 304 0.92 -10.14 -0.19
CA PHE A 304 1.23 -11.56 -0.12
C PHE A 304 0.03 -12.39 -0.59
N GLY A 305 0.32 -13.40 -1.40
CA GLY A 305 -0.56 -14.50 -1.75
C GLY A 305 -0.31 -15.71 -0.85
N ARG A 306 -0.45 -16.92 -1.39
CA ARG A 306 -0.21 -18.17 -0.65
C ARG A 306 1.21 -18.67 -0.90
N ASN A 307 1.76 -19.46 0.03
CA ASN A 307 2.98 -20.24 -0.21
C ASN A 307 4.15 -19.42 -0.80
N GLY A 308 4.42 -18.23 -0.25
CA GLY A 308 5.50 -17.36 -0.71
C GLY A 308 5.20 -16.54 -1.97
N GLU A 309 3.96 -16.50 -2.46
CA GLU A 309 3.57 -15.57 -3.52
C GLU A 309 3.53 -14.12 -3.03
N ILE A 310 3.98 -13.20 -3.88
CA ILE A 310 3.67 -11.77 -3.81
C ILE A 310 3.07 -11.34 -5.14
N PHE A 311 1.97 -10.61 -5.10
CA PHE A 311 1.42 -9.91 -6.26
C PHE A 311 1.92 -8.47 -6.25
N ALA A 312 2.81 -8.13 -7.17
CA ALA A 312 3.46 -6.83 -7.24
C ALA A 312 2.81 -5.93 -8.29
N LEU A 313 2.46 -4.70 -7.88
CA LEU A 313 1.74 -3.72 -8.67
C LEU A 313 2.74 -2.72 -9.28
N ASN A 314 2.95 -2.82 -10.60
CA ASN A 314 3.97 -2.11 -11.35
C ASN A 314 3.33 -1.28 -12.47
N GLU A 315 2.45 -0.36 -12.07
CA GLU A 315 1.70 0.57 -12.94
C GLU A 315 0.92 -0.16 -14.03
N HIS A 316 1.51 -0.33 -15.22
CA HIS A 316 0.91 -1.00 -16.37
C HIS A 316 0.98 -2.53 -16.29
N ARG A 317 1.69 -3.09 -15.31
CA ARG A 317 1.97 -4.53 -15.21
C ARG A 317 1.63 -5.08 -13.84
N LEU A 318 1.05 -6.27 -13.83
CA LEU A 318 0.85 -7.09 -12.63
C LEU A 318 1.81 -8.28 -12.67
N TRP A 319 2.65 -8.41 -11.64
CA TRP A 319 3.62 -9.49 -11.52
C TRP A 319 3.26 -10.44 -10.39
N ARG A 320 3.56 -11.72 -10.57
CA ARG A 320 3.70 -12.70 -9.49
C ARG A 320 5.18 -12.91 -9.21
N VAL A 321 5.57 -12.64 -7.97
CA VAL A 321 6.86 -13.02 -7.41
C VAL A 321 6.67 -14.30 -6.61
N GLN A 322 7.45 -15.34 -6.92
CA GLN A 322 7.50 -16.55 -6.10
C GLN A 322 8.76 -16.52 -5.24
N LEU A 323 8.56 -16.51 -3.92
CA LEU A 323 9.61 -16.68 -2.91
C LEU A 323 9.66 -18.12 -2.41
N GLY A 324 10.42 -18.39 -1.35
CA GLY A 324 10.40 -19.67 -0.66
C GLY A 324 9.00 -19.96 -0.10
N ALA A 325 8.51 -21.18 -0.28
CA ALA A 325 7.15 -21.58 0.08
C ALA A 325 6.79 -21.41 1.58
N GLY A 326 7.79 -21.25 2.44
CA GLY A 326 7.61 -20.97 3.87
C GLY A 326 7.39 -19.49 4.22
N VAL A 327 7.58 -18.56 3.26
CA VAL A 327 7.33 -17.13 3.47
C VAL A 327 5.83 -16.88 3.48
N LYS A 328 5.37 -16.17 4.51
CA LYS A 328 3.96 -15.85 4.73
C LYS A 328 3.80 -14.40 5.12
N GLY A 329 2.90 -13.69 4.46
CA GLY A 329 2.55 -12.32 4.84
C GLY A 329 1.88 -12.27 6.21
N ALA A 330 2.24 -11.30 7.04
CA ALA A 330 1.73 -11.17 8.40
C ALA A 330 0.22 -10.90 8.45
N LEU A 331 -0.32 -10.18 7.46
CA LEU A 331 -1.72 -9.77 7.43
C LEU A 331 -2.69 -10.96 7.34
N LEU A 332 -2.42 -11.89 6.41
CA LEU A 332 -3.32 -13.03 6.15
C LEU A 332 -2.78 -14.34 6.72
N GLY A 333 -1.48 -14.43 7.02
CA GLY A 333 -0.83 -15.64 7.54
C GLY A 333 -0.83 -16.83 6.57
N LEU A 334 -1.02 -16.57 5.27
CA LEU A 334 -1.15 -17.57 4.20
C LEU A 334 0.19 -18.02 3.65
#